data_AF-A0A4Y8CEV7-F1
#
_entry.id   AF-A0A4Y8CEV7-F1
#
_cell.length_a   1.000
_cell.length_b   1.000
_cell.length_c   1.000
_cell.angle_alpha   90.00
_cell.angle_beta   90.00
_cell.angle_gamma   90.00
#
_symmetry.space_group_name_H-M   'P 1'
#
loop_
_entity.id
_entity.type
_entity.pdbx_description
1 polymer ?
#
loop_
_entity_poly.entity_id
_entity_poly.type
_entity_poly.pdbx_seq_one_letter_code
_entity_poly.pdbx_strand_id
1 'polypeptide(L)' 'AVSPGVGFGEAGDEYVRIALIENENRIRQAARNIKKYLKE' A
#
# COMPACT_ATOMS: atom_id res chain seq x y z
N ALA A 1 -6.41 0.85 -1.55
CA ALA A 1 -5.68 -0.41 -1.29
C ALA A 1 -4.19 -0.20 -1.57
N VAL A 2 -3.30 -0.94 -0.90
CA VAL A 2 -1.83 -0.79 -1.02
C VAL A 2 -1.22 -2.09 -1.53
N SER A 3 -0.23 -2.01 -2.41
CA SER A 3 0.50 -3.18 -2.93
C SER A 3 2.01 -2.90 -3.00
N PRO A 4 2.87 -3.90 -2.72
CA PRO A 4 4.32 -3.78 -2.92
C PRO A 4 4.68 -3.47 -4.38
N GLY A 5 5.69 -2.64 -4.58
CA GLY A 5 6.16 -2.25 -5.91
C GLY A 5 7.08 -3.27 -6.57
N VAL A 6 7.63 -4.25 -5.84
CA VAL A 6 8.49 -5.33 -6.36
C VAL A 6 7.87 -6.09 -7.54
N GLY A 7 6.54 -6.17 -7.61
CA GLY A 7 5.82 -6.77 -8.75
C GLY A 7 5.87 -5.97 -10.06
N PHE A 8 6.48 -4.78 -10.06
CA PHE A 8 6.58 -3.87 -11.21
C PHE A 8 8.01 -3.73 -11.74
N GLY A 9 8.93 -4.59 -11.31
CA GLY A 9 10.34 -4.60 -11.71
C GLY A 9 11.28 -4.13 -10.59
N GLU A 10 12.59 -4.24 -10.81
CA GLU A 10 13.62 -3.93 -9.80
C GLU A 10 13.54 -2.48 -9.29
N ALA A 11 13.16 -1.53 -10.16
CA ALA A 11 12.99 -0.13 -9.76
C ALA A 11 11.78 0.11 -8.83
N GLY A 12 10.91 -0.89 -8.63
CA GLY A 12 9.74 -0.80 -7.77
C GLY A 12 9.94 -1.36 -6.37
N ASP A 13 11.09 -1.96 -6.06
CA ASP A 13 11.30 -2.69 -4.79
C ASP A 13 11.13 -1.78 -3.55
N GLU A 14 11.60 -0.54 -3.62
CA GLU A 14 11.49 0.45 -2.54
C GLU A 14 10.18 1.26 -2.54
N TYR A 15 9.25 0.94 -3.46
CA TYR A 15 8.02 1.72 -3.64
C TYR A 15 6.76 0.90 -3.35
N VAL A 16 5.67 1.62 -3.09
CA VAL A 16 4.34 1.03 -2.93
C VAL A 16 3.34 1.70 -3.85
N ARG A 17 2.41 0.92 -4.39
CA ARG A 17 1.31 1.43 -5.22
C ARG A 17 0.08 1.67 -4.36
N ILE A 18 -0.47 2.88 -4.46
CA ILE A 18 -1.72 3.27 -3.81
C ILE A 18 -2.80 3.44 -4.89
N ALA A 19 -3.87 2.65 -4.81
CA ALA A 19 -5.04 2.84 -5.65
C ALA A 19 -5.95 3.92 -5.04
N LEU A 20 -6.20 5.00 -5.81
CA LEU A 20 -6.99 6.16 -5.40
C LEU A 20 -8.50 6.02 -5.69
N ILE A 21 -8.88 5.16 -6.65
CA ILE A 21 -10.28 4.83 -6.96
C ILE A 21 -10.64 3.57 -6.17
N GLU A 22 -11.03 3.75 -4.92
CA GLU A 22 -11.35 2.64 -4.02
C GLU A 22 -12.52 2.98 -3.11
N ASN A 23 -13.27 1.96 -2.68
CA ASN A 23 -14.30 2.15 -1.67
C ASN A 23 -13.70 2.44 -0.28
N GLU A 24 -14.50 3.07 0.58
CA GLU A 24 -14.07 3.53 1.90
C GLU A 24 -13.49 2.40 2.77
N ASN A 25 -14.08 1.20 2.72
CA ASN A 25 -13.60 0.05 3.48
C ASN A 25 -12.15 -0.33 3.11
N ARG A 26 -11.82 -0.31 1.81
CA ARG A 26 -10.46 -0.61 1.32
C ARG A 26 -9.46 0.50 1.64
N ILE A 27 -9.89 1.76 1.68
CA ILE A 27 -9.04 2.88 2.11
C ILE A 27 -8.69 2.73 3.60
N ARG A 28 -9.69 2.46 4.46
CA ARG A 28 -9.47 2.23 5.91
C ARG A 28 -8.59 1.01 6.18
N GLN A 29 -8.70 -0.05 5.37
CA GLN A 29 -7.83 -1.22 5.49
C GLN A 29 -6.37 -0.87 5.15
N ALA A 30 -6.14 -0.16 4.04
CA ALA A 30 -4.81 0.31 3.66
C ALA A 30 -4.17 1.17 4.76
N ALA A 31 -4.90 2.15 5.30
CA ALA A 31 -4.41 3.01 6.36
C ALA A 31 -4.04 2.24 7.64
N ARG A 32 -4.83 1.24 8.02
CA ARG A 32 -4.51 0.35 9.17
C ARG A 32 -3.22 -0.44 8.95
N ASN A 33 -3.02 -0.99 7.75
CA ASN A 33 -1.81 -1.74 7.42
C ASN A 33 -0.56 -0.85 7.46
N ILE A 34 -0.64 0.36 6.90
CA ILE A 34 0.45 1.35 6.98
C ILE A 34 0.74 1.70 8.44
N LYS A 35 -0.30 1.98 9.24
CA LYS A 35 -0.14 2.32 10.67
C LYS A 35 0.50 1.19 11.48
N LYS A 36 0.19 -0.08 11.15
CA LYS A 36 0.82 -1.23 11.81
C LYS A 36 2.31 -1.29 11.46
N TYR A 37 2.65 -1.15 10.19
CA TYR A 37 4.03 -1.18 9.70
C TYR A 37 4.89 -0.07 10.31
N LEU A 38 4.36 1.15 10.42
CA LEU A 38 5.09 2.29 11.01
C LEU A 38 5.19 2.29 12.54
N LYS A 39 4.54 1.33 13.22
CA LYS A 39 4.60 1.18 14.68
C LYS A 39 5.62 0.12 15.13
N GLU A 40 6.16 -0.65 14.20
CA GLU A 40 7.32 -1.53 14.38
C GLU A 40 8.59 -0.75 14.01
#